data_AF-A0A0P0M6C9-F1
#
_entry.id   AF-A0A0P0M6C9-F1
#
_cell.length_a   1.000
_cell.length_b   1.000
_cell.length_c   1.000
_cell.angle_alpha   90.00
_cell.angle_beta   90.00
_cell.angle_gamma   90.00
#
_symmetry.space_group_name_H-M   'P 1'
#
loop_
_entity.id
_entity.type
_entity.pdbx_description
1 polymer ?
#
loop_
_entity_poly.entity_id
_entity_poly.type
_entity_poly.pdbx_seq_one_letter_code
_entity_poly.pdbx_strand_id
1 'polypeptide(L)'
;MNAIGKCCVVVLLLEIGIGICQDDETYKACRKQLTYTIRNKLQAPTFEYSLQIPFCHEPFIRIMERAVNQSANYKFTATYFPQWAYFIDAINGVQGFYTVNQTWWQFLKAPSSMLPVGVSFYYPKDGDHIIFNFTQSEGH
;
A
#
# COMPACT_ATOMS: atom_id res chain seq x y z
N MET A 1 -24.76 -27.74 21.53
CA MET A 1 -25.25 -27.09 20.29
C MET A 1 -26.28 -26.08 20.71
N ASN A 2 -25.98 -24.78 20.64
CA ASN A 2 -26.96 -23.69 20.74
C ASN A 2 -26.28 -22.43 20.23
N ALA A 3 -26.68 -21.95 19.06
CA ALA A 3 -26.39 -20.61 18.59
C ALA A 3 -27.72 -19.99 18.16
N ILE A 4 -28.20 -19.03 18.94
CA ILE A 4 -29.27 -18.10 18.56
C ILE A 4 -28.72 -16.69 18.76
N GLY A 5 -28.86 -15.86 17.73
CA GLY A 5 -28.64 -14.42 17.73
C GLY A 5 -27.47 -14.01 16.83
N LYS A 6 -27.62 -13.11 15.86
CA LYS A 6 -28.39 -11.85 15.93
C LYS A 6 -28.67 -11.25 14.53
N CYS A 7 -29.85 -10.62 14.44
CA CYS A 7 -30.21 -9.38 13.72
C CYS A 7 -29.76 -9.16 12.26
N CYS A 8 -30.68 -9.45 11.33
CA CYS A 8 -30.78 -8.74 10.04
C CYS A 8 -31.58 -7.45 10.26
N VAL A 9 -30.95 -6.29 10.10
CA VAL A 9 -31.70 -5.03 9.88
C VAL A 9 -31.92 -4.92 8.37
N VAL A 10 -33.14 -5.22 7.94
CA VAL A 10 -33.58 -5.05 6.56
C VAL A 10 -33.87 -3.56 6.36
N VAL A 11 -32.95 -2.83 5.72
CA VAL A 11 -33.23 -1.49 5.19
C VAL A 11 -33.90 -1.69 3.83
N LEU A 12 -35.22 -1.62 3.80
CA LEU A 12 -36.04 -1.60 2.60
C LEU A 12 -36.08 -0.18 2.03
N LEU A 13 -35.24 0.13 1.04
CA LEU A 13 -35.51 1.20 0.09
C LEU A 13 -35.12 0.75 -1.32
N LEU A 14 -36.00 1.09 -2.27
CA LEU A 14 -36.17 0.53 -3.61
C LEU A 14 -34.90 0.37 -4.47
N GLU A 15 -34.84 -0.79 -5.13
CA GLU A 15 -34.20 -1.13 -6.43
C GLU A 15 -32.81 -0.54 -6.67
N ILE A 16 -31.71 -1.29 -6.54
CA ILE A 16 -31.26 -2.38 -7.44
C ILE A 16 -30.51 -3.43 -6.59
N GLY A 17 -30.85 -4.70 -6.77
CA GLY A 17 -30.25 -5.79 -6.01
C GLY A 17 -28.76 -5.99 -6.29
N ILE A 18 -27.95 -5.95 -5.24
CA ILE A 18 -26.88 -6.93 -4.95
C ILE A 18 -26.89 -7.11 -3.43
N GLY A 19 -27.60 -8.13 -2.95
CA GLY A 19 -27.48 -8.57 -1.56
C GLY A 19 -26.16 -9.33 -1.39
N ILE A 20 -25.15 -8.68 -0.82
CA ILE A 20 -24.01 -9.40 -0.23
C ILE A 20 -24.29 -9.57 1.27
N CYS A 21 -24.85 -10.72 1.62
CA CYS A 21 -24.69 -11.25 2.98
C CYS A 21 -23.21 -11.65 3.09
N GLN A 22 -22.35 -10.73 3.53
CA GLN A 22 -21.00 -11.07 3.91
C GLN A 22 -21.07 -11.71 5.31
N ASP A 23 -20.76 -13.00 5.37
CA ASP A 23 -20.67 -13.77 6.61
C ASP A 23 -19.67 -13.10 7.57
N ASP A 24 -20.15 -12.70 8.75
CA ASP A 24 -19.43 -12.00 9.83
C ASP A 24 -18.16 -12.74 10.30
N GLU A 25 -18.06 -14.06 10.07
CA GLU A 25 -16.88 -14.87 10.40
C GLU A 25 -15.68 -14.61 9.47
N THR A 26 -15.87 -14.27 8.19
CA THR A 26 -14.75 -13.95 7.28
C THR A 26 -14.22 -12.52 7.47
N TYR A 27 -15.08 -11.60 7.92
CA TYR A 27 -14.67 -10.23 8.27
C TYR A 27 -13.90 -10.15 9.60
N LYS A 28 -13.99 -11.17 10.45
CA LYS A 28 -13.31 -11.24 11.75
C LYS A 28 -11.80 -11.53 11.67
N ALA A 29 -11.29 -12.01 10.52
CA ALA A 29 -9.92 -12.53 10.38
C ALA A 29 -8.87 -11.53 9.85
N CYS A 30 -9.27 -10.31 9.50
CA CYS A 30 -8.36 -9.28 8.98
C CYS A 30 -8.03 -8.22 10.05
N ARG A 31 -7.02 -8.50 10.88
CA ARG A 31 -6.58 -7.59 11.96
C ARG A 31 -5.13 -7.14 11.86
N LYS A 32 -4.48 -7.36 10.72
CA LYS A 32 -3.09 -6.93 10.57
C LYS A 32 -3.03 -5.45 10.26
N GLN A 33 -2.01 -4.80 10.77
CA GLN A 33 -1.71 -3.40 10.49
C GLN A 33 -0.24 -3.25 10.12
N LEU A 34 0.04 -2.34 9.19
CA LEU A 34 1.41 -1.96 8.88
C LEU A 34 1.55 -0.44 8.90
N THR A 35 2.77 0.03 9.09
CA THR A 35 3.12 1.43 8.90
C THR A 35 3.68 1.61 7.50
N TYR A 36 3.11 2.53 6.72
CA TYR A 36 3.59 2.89 5.39
C TYR A 36 4.07 4.34 5.37
N THR A 37 5.39 4.52 5.23
CA THR A 37 6.05 5.82 5.13
C THR A 37 6.48 6.11 3.69
N ILE A 38 6.24 7.33 3.25
CA ILE A 38 6.83 7.90 2.03
C ILE A 38 7.69 9.08 2.43
N ARG A 39 8.94 9.13 1.93
CA ARG A 39 9.86 10.22 2.26
C ARG A 39 10.69 10.65 1.06
N ASN A 40 10.79 11.96 0.90
CA ASN A 40 11.71 12.62 0.00
C ASN A 40 12.51 13.65 0.81
N LYS A 41 13.79 13.34 1.05
CA LYS A 41 14.76 14.27 1.66
C LYS A 41 15.83 14.71 0.65
N LEU A 42 15.75 14.21 -0.58
CA LEU A 42 16.77 14.42 -1.60
C LEU A 42 16.60 15.78 -2.31
N GLN A 43 15.36 16.15 -2.64
CA GLN A 43 15.08 17.38 -3.39
C GLN A 43 13.79 18.06 -2.92
N ALA A 44 13.66 19.36 -3.18
CA ALA A 44 12.44 20.10 -2.90
C ALA A 44 11.28 19.66 -3.84
N PRO A 45 10.02 19.61 -3.36
CA PRO A 45 9.62 19.76 -1.96
C PRO A 45 10.03 18.53 -1.15
N THR A 46 10.66 18.77 0.01
CA THR A 46 10.95 17.70 0.96
C THR A 46 9.69 17.34 1.74
N PHE A 47 9.49 16.05 2.00
CA PHE A 47 8.35 15.57 2.75
C PHE A 47 8.62 14.23 3.41
N GLU A 48 7.87 13.95 4.47
CA GLU A 48 7.82 12.66 5.13
C GLU A 48 6.39 12.47 5.67
N TYR A 49 5.68 11.48 5.15
CA TYR A 49 4.34 11.12 5.59
C TYR A 49 4.31 9.66 6.02
N SER A 50 3.52 9.35 7.05
CA SER A 50 3.33 7.99 7.53
C SER A 50 1.85 7.73 7.80
N LEU A 51 1.38 6.55 7.42
CA LEU A 51 0.02 6.07 7.68
C LEU A 51 0.06 4.67 8.28
N GLN A 52 -0.92 4.38 9.15
CA GLN A 52 -1.23 3.01 9.53
C GLN A 52 -2.31 2.48 8.59
N ILE A 53 -2.02 1.35 7.95
CA ILE A 53 -2.95 0.75 6.98
C ILE A 53 -3.34 -0.64 7.46
N PRO A 54 -4.63 -0.88 7.75
CA PRO A 54 -5.12 -2.21 8.02
C PRO A 54 -5.11 -3.03 6.73
N PHE A 55 -4.67 -4.27 6.80
CA PHE A 55 -4.55 -5.14 5.64
C PHE A 55 -4.78 -6.59 6.02
N CYS A 56 -5.03 -7.42 5.00
CA CYS A 56 -5.27 -8.86 5.21
C CYS A 56 -4.07 -9.66 4.70
N HIS A 57 -4.28 -10.48 3.67
CA HIS A 57 -3.21 -11.14 2.94
C HIS A 57 -3.30 -10.70 1.47
N GLU A 58 -2.42 -9.79 1.10
CA GLU A 58 -2.39 -9.17 -0.23
C GLU A 58 -0.98 -8.63 -0.51
N PRO A 59 -0.59 -8.48 -1.79
CA PRO A 59 0.68 -7.87 -2.13
C PRO A 59 0.65 -6.37 -1.82
N PHE A 60 1.83 -5.79 -1.52
CA PHE A 60 1.95 -4.41 -1.08
C PHE A 60 1.37 -3.39 -2.07
N ILE A 61 1.38 -3.69 -3.38
CA ILE A 61 0.75 -2.83 -4.39
C ILE A 61 -0.75 -2.56 -4.09
N ARG A 62 -1.51 -3.54 -3.56
CA ARG A 62 -2.92 -3.35 -3.16
C ARG A 62 -3.07 -2.46 -1.93
N ILE A 63 -2.06 -2.48 -1.06
CA ILE A 63 -1.99 -1.62 0.11
C ILE A 63 -1.70 -0.18 -0.32
N MET A 64 -0.82 0.02 -1.32
CA MET A 64 -0.58 1.33 -1.92
C MET A 64 -1.85 1.91 -2.55
N GLU A 65 -2.62 1.12 -3.30
CA GLU A 65 -3.91 1.54 -3.87
C GLU A 65 -4.89 2.04 -2.79
N ARG A 66 -4.96 1.35 -1.65
CA ARG A 66 -5.80 1.78 -0.52
C ARG A 66 -5.25 3.00 0.21
N ALA A 67 -3.93 3.18 0.27
CA ALA A 67 -3.32 4.36 0.86
C ALA A 67 -3.77 5.66 0.16
N VAL A 68 -3.97 5.61 -1.17
CA VAL A 68 -4.47 6.73 -1.98
C VAL A 68 -5.85 7.20 -1.51
N ASN A 69 -6.70 6.27 -1.07
CA ASN A 69 -8.05 6.59 -0.57
C ASN A 69 -8.02 7.26 0.82
N GLN A 70 -6.95 7.06 1.59
CA GLN A 70 -6.80 7.70 2.90
C GLN A 70 -6.13 9.08 2.80
N SER A 71 -5.19 9.25 1.87
CA SER A 71 -4.51 10.53 1.66
C SER A 71 -4.00 10.68 0.23
N ALA A 72 -4.28 11.83 -0.37
CA ALA A 72 -3.82 12.18 -1.71
C ALA A 72 -2.29 12.23 -1.84
N ASN A 73 -1.55 12.38 -0.73
CA ASN A 73 -0.09 12.37 -0.73
C ASN A 73 0.48 11.00 -1.17
N TYR A 74 -0.31 9.93 -1.10
CA TYR A 74 0.11 8.58 -1.45
C TYR A 74 -0.19 8.21 -2.90
N LYS A 75 -0.68 9.15 -3.72
CA LYS A 75 -0.84 8.94 -5.17
C LYS A 75 0.50 8.52 -5.79
N PHE A 76 0.47 7.47 -6.60
CA PHE A 76 1.65 6.94 -7.26
C PHE A 76 1.38 6.63 -8.73
N THR A 77 2.45 6.57 -9.53
CA THR A 77 2.43 6.05 -10.90
C THR A 77 3.30 4.80 -10.96
N ALA A 78 2.94 3.88 -11.84
CA ALA A 78 3.66 2.63 -12.00
C ALA A 78 3.63 2.12 -13.44
N THR A 79 4.73 1.51 -13.85
CA THR A 79 4.89 0.87 -15.16
C THR A 79 4.91 -0.64 -14.98
N TYR A 80 4.13 -1.34 -15.80
CA TYR A 80 4.11 -2.79 -15.81
C TYR A 80 5.21 -3.35 -16.73
N PHE A 81 6.04 -4.24 -16.17
CA PHE A 81 7.04 -5.01 -16.91
C PHE A 81 6.67 -6.50 -16.87
N PRO A 82 6.59 -7.22 -18.00
CA PRO A 82 6.10 -8.61 -18.04
C PRO A 82 6.80 -9.57 -17.07
N GLN A 83 8.11 -9.39 -16.84
CA GLN A 83 8.88 -10.27 -15.96
C GLN A 83 8.93 -9.78 -14.50
N TRP A 84 8.79 -8.47 -14.27
CA TRP A 84 9.09 -7.83 -12.98
C TRP A 84 7.84 -7.22 -12.32
N ALA A 85 6.68 -7.36 -12.98
CA ALA A 85 5.39 -6.75 -12.62
C ALA A 85 5.50 -5.22 -12.51
N TYR A 86 4.79 -4.60 -11.56
CA TYR A 86 4.76 -3.15 -11.42
C TYR A 86 6.02 -2.59 -10.76
N PHE A 87 6.67 -1.68 -11.46
CA PHE A 87 7.71 -0.79 -10.94
C PHE A 87 7.10 0.56 -10.59
N ILE A 88 7.48 1.16 -9.45
CA ILE A 88 6.92 2.43 -8.99
C ILE A 88 7.77 3.58 -9.53
N ASP A 89 7.13 4.42 -10.36
CA ASP A 89 7.77 5.49 -11.10
C ASP A 89 7.79 6.80 -10.31
N ALA A 90 6.64 7.17 -9.72
CA ALA A 90 6.49 8.36 -8.90
C ALA A 90 5.60 8.10 -7.69
N ILE A 91 5.83 8.88 -6.63
CA ILE A 91 4.96 8.97 -5.46
C ILE A 91 4.83 10.46 -5.10
N ASN A 92 3.62 10.90 -4.80
CA ASN A 92 3.32 12.30 -4.47
C ASN A 92 3.79 13.30 -5.55
N GLY A 93 3.71 12.89 -6.82
CA GLY A 93 4.17 13.70 -7.96
C GLY A 93 5.70 13.79 -8.14
N VAL A 94 6.50 13.19 -7.27
CA VAL A 94 7.96 13.13 -7.42
C VAL A 94 8.35 11.87 -8.19
N GLN A 95 8.84 12.07 -9.40
CA GLN A 95 9.22 11.02 -10.36
C GLN A 95 10.70 10.67 -10.24
N GLY A 96 11.02 9.37 -10.26
CA GLY A 96 12.38 8.88 -10.41
C GLY A 96 12.82 8.89 -11.88
N PHE A 97 14.07 9.28 -12.12
CA PHE A 97 14.68 9.34 -13.45
C PHE A 97 16.05 8.68 -13.47
N TYR A 98 16.06 7.35 -13.60
CA TYR A 98 17.31 6.60 -13.55
C TYR A 98 18.32 7.01 -14.66
N THR A 99 17.84 7.28 -15.87
CA THR A 99 18.70 7.62 -17.03
C THR A 99 19.26 9.04 -17.01
N VAL A 100 18.64 9.97 -16.27
CA VAL A 100 19.00 11.40 -16.28
C VAL A 100 19.84 11.76 -15.07
N ASN A 101 19.39 11.37 -13.87
CA ASN A 101 20.03 11.75 -12.62
C ASN A 101 20.14 10.57 -11.64
N GLN A 102 19.95 9.34 -12.13
CA GLN A 102 20.05 8.12 -11.35
C GLN A 102 19.18 8.16 -10.08
N THR A 103 17.99 8.76 -10.15
CA THR A 103 17.04 8.81 -9.03
C THR A 103 15.97 7.72 -9.14
N TRP A 104 15.55 7.18 -7.99
CA TRP A 104 14.45 6.21 -7.90
C TRP A 104 13.81 6.17 -6.51
N TRP A 105 12.67 5.48 -6.43
CA TRP A 105 11.99 5.17 -5.19
C TRP A 105 12.47 3.82 -4.64
N GLN A 106 13.28 3.85 -3.58
CA GLN A 106 13.70 2.64 -2.87
C GLN A 106 12.55 2.04 -2.07
N PHE A 107 12.40 0.73 -2.17
CA PHE A 107 11.43 -0.04 -1.41
C PHE A 107 12.11 -0.76 -0.23
N LEU A 108 11.88 -0.26 0.97
CA LEU A 108 12.60 -0.65 2.18
C LEU A 108 11.66 -1.20 3.24
N LYS A 109 12.17 -2.10 4.08
CA LYS A 109 11.63 -2.38 5.40
C LYS A 109 12.44 -1.61 6.43
N ALA A 110 11.76 -0.97 7.38
CA ALA A 110 12.40 -0.22 8.45
C ALA A 110 13.39 -1.10 9.24
N PRO A 111 14.51 -0.53 9.72
CA PRO A 111 14.86 0.88 9.62
C PRO A 111 15.36 1.31 8.22
N SER A 112 16.10 0.46 7.51
CA SER A 112 16.73 0.79 6.22
C SER A 112 17.04 -0.43 5.33
N SER A 113 16.42 -1.58 5.58
CA SER A 113 16.74 -2.81 4.84
C SER A 113 16.03 -2.84 3.49
N MET A 114 16.77 -2.97 2.40
CA MET A 114 16.17 -3.13 1.07
C MET A 114 15.41 -4.46 1.00
N LEU A 115 14.19 -4.39 0.46
CA LEU A 115 13.39 -5.59 0.24
C LEU A 115 13.89 -6.33 -1.01
N PRO A 116 14.01 -7.67 -0.96
CA PRO A 116 14.58 -8.46 -2.07
C PRO A 116 13.60 -8.62 -3.25
N VAL A 117 12.39 -8.09 -3.14
CA VAL A 117 11.31 -8.22 -4.12
C VAL A 117 10.58 -6.88 -4.29
N GLY A 118 9.97 -6.69 -5.46
CA GLY A 118 9.13 -5.51 -5.73
C GLY A 118 7.76 -5.56 -5.04
N VAL A 119 7.05 -4.44 -5.10
CA VAL A 119 5.74 -4.23 -4.44
C VAL A 119 4.65 -5.21 -4.87
N SER A 120 4.75 -5.76 -6.07
CA SER A 120 3.79 -6.74 -6.60
C SER A 120 3.94 -8.12 -5.97
N PHE A 121 5.11 -8.42 -5.39
CA PHE A 121 5.45 -9.73 -4.84
C PHE A 121 5.72 -9.70 -3.34
N TYR A 122 5.81 -8.51 -2.74
CA TYR A 122 5.98 -8.38 -1.30
C TYR A 122 4.65 -8.55 -0.56
N TYR A 123 4.57 -9.55 0.32
CA TYR A 123 3.44 -9.76 1.22
C TYR A 123 3.83 -9.37 2.65
N PRO A 124 3.30 -8.26 3.20
CA PRO A 124 3.70 -7.80 4.52
C PRO A 124 3.24 -8.71 5.66
N LYS A 125 3.96 -8.62 6.77
CA LYS A 125 3.59 -9.21 8.06
C LYS A 125 2.93 -8.16 8.95
N ASP A 126 2.17 -8.63 9.93
CA ASP A 126 1.58 -7.74 10.92
C ASP A 126 2.68 -6.96 11.66
N GLY A 127 2.46 -5.66 11.85
CA GLY A 127 3.42 -4.74 12.44
C GLY A 127 4.58 -4.33 11.53
N ASP A 128 4.63 -4.74 10.27
CA ASP A 128 5.67 -4.30 9.36
C ASP A 128 5.69 -2.77 9.21
N HIS A 129 6.89 -2.20 9.09
CA HIS A 129 7.07 -0.81 8.69
C HIS A 129 7.78 -0.76 7.36
N ILE A 130 7.05 -0.33 6.34
CA ILE A 130 7.50 -0.25 4.97
C ILE A 130 7.73 1.21 4.59
N ILE A 131 8.88 1.48 3.97
CA ILE A 131 9.33 2.82 3.65
C ILE A 131 9.61 2.89 2.15
N PHE A 132 8.99 3.86 1.50
CA PHE A 132 9.41 4.34 0.20
C PHE A 132 10.30 5.57 0.39
N ASN A 133 11.58 5.44 0.01
CA ASN A 133 12.58 6.49 0.13
C ASN A 133 13.01 6.98 -1.24
N PHE A 134 12.80 8.26 -1.55
CA PHE A 134 13.34 8.84 -2.77
C PHE A 134 14.84 9.06 -2.62
N THR A 135 15.62 8.48 -3.52
CA THR A 135 17.08 8.50 -3.46
C THR A 135 17.68 8.69 -4.84
N GLN A 136 19.00 8.86 -4.87
CA GLN A 136 19.83 8.75 -6.06
C GLN A 136 20.95 7.73 -5.86
N SER A 137 21.60 7.32 -6.95
CA SER A 137 22.84 6.55 -6.87
C SER A 137 23.91 7.44 -6.25
N GLU A 138 24.66 6.90 -5.32
CA GLU A 138 25.95 7.49 -4.97
C GLU A 138 26.86 7.27 -6.17
N GLY A 139 27.39 8.35 -6.76
CA GLY A 139 28.36 8.24 -7.84
C GLY A 139 29.60 7.56 -7.27
N HIS A 140 29.85 6.32 -7.69
CA HIS A 140 31.11 5.63 -7.44
C HIS A 140 32.17 6.08 -8.44
#